data_AF-A0A1N7NGA4-F1
#
_entry.id   AF-A0A1N7NGA4-F1
#
_cell.length_a   1.000
_cell.length_b   1.000
_cell.length_c   1.000
_cell.angle_alpha   90.00
_cell.angle_beta   90.00
_cell.angle_gamma   90.00
#
_symmetry.space_group_name_H-M   'P 1'
#
loop_
_entity.id
_entity.type
_entity.pdbx_description
1 polymer ?
#
loop_
_entity_poly.entity_id
_entity_poly.type
_entity_poly.pdbx_seq_one_letter_code
_entity_poly.pdbx_strand_id
1 'polypeptide(L)'
;MKIAALTMVYRDHWYLRQWLRHYDAQIGRENCVILSHGDEPEIREIAQGARIIAYPRDDLANFDDARWHELNTRQAELHETYDCVITGDVDELVFASDVDRPLDQVLAQWRDRPCVFASGFDLVEHPDLDAPFDDSAPIWTQRRYGLWASGYTKPAVSFRPVFYRPGGHRALDVEYYVAPGLHLAHLHYADSRQLTARRAIQTEVAAHWPDRARFTNHWKEGVERDVSLGPEEAAISSYEESFIAFHDLVRDGFRGRGRGVGAPRTQTRLPFRLPATFARIATAPARPSPKAASKAKTAAKSGTRTATSKKSTTARKKAPAKTASRKTTSATAS
;
A
#
# COMPACT_ATOMS: atom_id res chain seq x y z
N MET A 1 9.70 -8.00 9.78
CA MET A 1 10.02 -8.06 8.35
C MET A 1 10.65 -6.72 7.97
N LYS A 2 11.68 -6.70 7.12
CA LYS A 2 12.27 -5.46 6.60
C LYS A 2 11.41 -4.94 5.45
N ILE A 3 10.94 -3.71 5.55
CA ILE A 3 10.14 -3.03 4.52
C ILE A 3 10.87 -1.77 4.08
N ALA A 4 10.95 -1.52 2.78
CA ALA A 4 11.27 -0.21 2.22
C ALA A 4 10.02 0.44 1.61
N ALA A 5 9.97 1.77 1.62
CA ALA A 5 9.02 2.54 0.83
C ALA A 5 9.77 3.32 -0.26
N LEU A 6 9.31 3.22 -1.51
CA LEU A 6 9.97 3.78 -2.70
C LEU A 6 9.03 4.72 -3.45
N THR A 7 9.50 5.94 -3.73
CA THR A 7 8.78 6.90 -4.58
C THR A 7 9.72 7.76 -5.43
N MET A 8 9.17 8.46 -6.42
CA MET A 8 9.85 9.48 -7.22
C MET A 8 9.02 10.76 -7.21
N VAL A 9 9.68 11.89 -6.92
CA VAL A 9 9.07 13.20 -6.64
C VAL A 9 9.78 14.33 -7.40
N TYR A 10 9.00 15.35 -7.78
CA TYR A 10 9.44 16.62 -8.37
C TYR A 10 8.48 17.73 -7.89
N ARG A 11 8.98 18.77 -7.22
CA ARG A 11 8.26 19.96 -6.68
C ARG A 11 7.04 19.73 -5.77
N ASP A 12 6.59 18.49 -5.60
CA ASP A 12 5.48 18.07 -4.73
C ASP A 12 5.89 18.04 -3.23
N HIS A 13 6.46 19.13 -2.74
CA HIS A 13 7.10 19.23 -1.43
C HIS A 13 6.14 18.96 -0.26
N TRP A 14 4.89 19.39 -0.36
CA TRP A 14 3.86 19.09 0.65
C TRP A 14 3.55 17.59 0.73
N TYR A 15 3.30 16.96 -0.42
CA TYR A 15 3.03 15.52 -0.49
C TYR A 15 4.22 14.72 0.06
N LEU A 16 5.45 15.12 -0.27
CA LEU A 16 6.67 14.50 0.27
C LEU A 16 6.74 14.59 1.81
N ARG A 17 6.36 15.74 2.41
CA ARG A 17 6.28 15.89 3.86
C ARG A 17 5.23 14.95 4.48
N GLN A 18 4.07 14.76 3.85
CA GLN A 18 3.04 13.81 4.33
C GLN A 18 3.48 12.35 4.18
N TRP A 19 4.06 12.00 3.03
CA TRP A 19 4.63 10.68 2.73
C TRP A 19 5.71 10.30 3.74
N LEU A 20 6.67 11.20 4.00
CA LEU A 20 7.71 10.98 4.99
C LEU A 20 7.16 10.83 6.40
N ARG A 21 6.22 11.70 6.84
CA ARG A 21 5.57 11.57 8.16
C ARG A 21 4.89 10.20 8.33
N HIS A 22 4.24 9.71 7.28
CA HIS A 22 3.55 8.44 7.30
C HIS A 22 4.52 7.25 7.36
N TYR A 23 5.46 7.12 6.40
CA TYR A 23 6.34 5.96 6.34
C TYR A 23 7.40 5.96 7.46
N ASP A 24 7.84 7.12 7.96
CA ASP A 24 8.72 7.20 9.13
C ASP A 24 8.06 6.57 10.38
N ALA A 25 6.80 6.92 10.66
CA ALA A 25 6.06 6.33 11.78
C ALA A 25 5.83 4.81 11.62
N GLN A 26 5.66 4.31 10.39
CA GLN A 26 5.35 2.90 10.12
C GLN A 26 6.60 2.02 10.03
N ILE A 27 7.60 2.42 9.25
CA ILE A 27 8.78 1.61 8.91
C ILE A 27 10.10 2.21 9.41
N GLY A 28 10.17 3.52 9.66
CA GLY A 28 11.37 4.26 10.06
C GLY A 28 12.01 5.00 8.88
N ARG A 29 12.38 6.27 9.09
CA ARG A 29 12.92 7.21 8.08
C ARG A 29 14.02 6.62 7.19
N GLU A 30 14.90 5.81 7.75
CA GLU A 30 16.05 5.22 7.06
C GLU A 30 15.64 4.20 5.97
N ASN A 31 14.42 3.69 6.04
CA ASN A 31 13.85 2.73 5.09
C ASN A 31 13.00 3.41 3.99
N CYS A 32 12.91 4.75 4.02
CA CYS A 32 12.33 5.57 2.96
C CYS A 32 13.37 5.81 1.85
N VAL A 33 12.98 5.57 0.59
CA VAL A 33 13.81 5.72 -0.60
C VAL A 33 13.13 6.65 -1.59
N ILE A 34 13.79 7.77 -1.90
CA ILE A 34 13.22 8.87 -2.66
C ILE A 34 14.10 9.17 -3.86
N LEU A 35 13.52 9.07 -5.06
CA LEU A 35 14.15 9.53 -6.30
C LEU A 35 13.80 11.00 -6.49
N SER A 36 14.78 11.87 -6.27
CA SER A 36 14.66 13.32 -6.44
C SER A 36 14.85 13.65 -7.92
N HIS A 37 13.74 13.84 -8.63
CA HIS A 37 13.76 14.00 -10.09
C HIS A 37 14.02 15.46 -10.46
N GLY A 38 15.28 15.79 -10.77
CA GLY A 38 15.81 17.15 -10.87
C GLY A 38 16.75 17.53 -9.72
N ASP A 39 17.00 16.59 -8.79
CA ASP A 39 17.91 16.72 -7.64
C ASP A 39 17.74 17.98 -6.78
N GLU A 40 16.48 18.34 -6.51
CA GLU A 40 16.14 19.64 -5.91
C GLU A 40 16.68 19.77 -4.46
N PRO A 41 17.32 20.90 -4.10
CA PRO A 41 17.81 21.14 -2.73
C PRO A 41 16.71 21.07 -1.66
N GLU A 42 15.49 21.51 -1.96
CA GLU A 42 14.37 21.45 -1.00
C GLU A 42 13.92 20.00 -0.74
N ILE A 43 13.91 19.13 -1.77
CA ILE A 43 13.69 17.69 -1.57
C ILE A 43 14.77 17.12 -0.64
N ARG A 44 16.04 17.53 -0.80
CA ARG A 44 17.15 17.10 0.06
C ARG A 44 17.00 17.55 1.52
N GLU A 45 16.48 18.74 1.75
CA GLU A 45 16.18 19.24 3.10
C GLU A 45 14.99 18.48 3.73
N ILE A 46 13.89 18.32 3.00
CA ILE A 46 12.68 17.63 3.47
C ILE A 46 12.97 16.16 3.80
N ALA A 47 13.74 15.49 2.94
CA ALA A 47 14.05 14.07 3.02
C ALA A 47 15.29 13.74 3.86
N GLN A 48 15.75 14.65 4.74
CA GLN A 48 16.79 14.33 5.71
C GLN A 48 16.44 13.06 6.52
N GLY A 49 17.45 12.21 6.70
CA GLY A 49 17.32 10.89 7.32
C GLY A 49 16.86 9.76 6.39
N ALA A 50 16.33 10.06 5.20
CA ALA A 50 15.94 9.06 4.20
C ALA A 50 17.04 8.81 3.16
N ARG A 51 16.94 7.73 2.39
CA ARG A 51 17.82 7.46 1.25
C ARG A 51 17.37 8.26 0.04
N ILE A 52 18.15 9.25 -0.36
CA ILE A 52 17.89 10.08 -1.54
C ILE A 52 18.74 9.59 -2.71
N ILE A 53 18.11 9.41 -3.88
CA ILE A 53 18.76 9.10 -5.15
C ILE A 53 18.47 10.29 -6.08
N ALA A 54 19.51 10.99 -6.53
CA ALA A 54 19.39 12.01 -7.55
C ALA A 54 19.02 11.36 -8.89
N TYR A 55 18.00 11.87 -9.58
CA TYR A 55 17.61 11.42 -10.91
C TYR A 55 17.51 12.64 -11.85
N PRO A 56 18.21 12.65 -12.99
CA PRO A 56 18.23 13.81 -13.90
C PRO A 56 16.85 14.08 -14.51
N ARG A 57 16.57 15.34 -14.88
CA ARG A 57 15.27 15.78 -15.46
C ARG A 57 15.39 16.32 -16.89
N ASP A 58 16.52 16.04 -17.54
CA ASP A 58 16.94 16.75 -18.76
C ASP A 58 16.13 16.35 -20.00
N ASP A 59 15.53 15.16 -20.01
CA ASP A 59 14.59 14.70 -21.06
C ASP A 59 13.31 14.12 -20.45
N LEU A 60 12.16 14.61 -20.90
CA LEU A 60 10.82 14.14 -20.52
C LEU A 60 10.13 13.32 -21.63
N ALA A 61 10.84 12.98 -22.71
CA ALA A 61 10.34 12.08 -23.74
C ALA A 61 9.99 10.70 -23.14
N ASN A 62 8.74 10.26 -23.35
CA ASN A 62 8.20 9.06 -22.71
C ASN A 62 8.37 9.02 -21.17
N PHE A 63 8.30 10.18 -20.50
CA PHE A 63 8.56 10.33 -19.06
C PHE A 63 7.95 9.25 -18.16
N ASP A 64 6.68 8.86 -18.35
CA ASP A 64 6.04 7.85 -17.49
C ASP A 64 6.59 6.43 -17.73
N ASP A 65 7.00 6.10 -18.96
CA ASP A 65 7.71 4.83 -19.26
C ASP A 65 9.09 4.82 -18.59
N ALA A 66 9.86 5.92 -18.70
CA ALA A 66 11.20 6.04 -18.11
C ALA A 66 11.17 6.05 -16.57
N ARG A 67 10.24 6.80 -15.97
CA ARG A 67 9.99 6.86 -14.53
C ARG A 67 9.68 5.49 -13.95
N TRP A 68 8.75 4.75 -14.57
CA TRP A 68 8.39 3.42 -14.07
C TRP A 68 9.44 2.35 -14.38
N HIS A 69 10.25 2.51 -15.44
CA HIS A 69 11.45 1.69 -15.62
C HIS A 69 12.43 1.88 -14.45
N GLU A 70 12.79 3.12 -14.11
CA GLU A 70 13.69 3.40 -12.98
C GLU A 70 13.12 2.92 -11.63
N LEU A 71 11.83 3.17 -11.35
CA LEU A 71 11.17 2.68 -10.14
C LEU A 71 11.20 1.14 -10.05
N ASN A 72 10.99 0.42 -11.16
CA ASN A 72 11.13 -1.04 -11.20
C ASN A 72 12.56 -1.48 -10.88
N THR A 73 13.57 -0.84 -11.49
CA THR A 73 14.99 -1.10 -11.24
C THR A 73 15.35 -0.91 -9.77
N ARG A 74 14.99 0.23 -9.17
CA ARG A 74 15.26 0.49 -7.74
C ARG A 74 14.48 -0.43 -6.81
N GLN A 75 13.25 -0.80 -7.17
CA GLN A 75 12.49 -1.82 -6.43
C GLN A 75 13.18 -3.19 -6.49
N ALA A 76 13.77 -3.57 -7.63
CA ALA A 76 14.52 -4.82 -7.74
C ALA A 76 15.79 -4.81 -6.89
N GLU A 77 16.57 -3.72 -6.93
CA GLU A 77 17.76 -3.51 -6.07
C GLU A 77 17.42 -3.58 -4.57
N LEU A 78 16.27 -3.02 -4.15
CA LEU A 78 15.87 -3.03 -2.74
C LEU A 78 15.57 -4.45 -2.22
N HIS A 79 15.03 -5.34 -3.07
CA HIS A 79 14.79 -6.75 -2.71
C HIS A 79 16.08 -7.56 -2.45
N GLU A 80 17.28 -7.00 -2.68
CA GLU A 80 18.54 -7.61 -2.22
C GLU A 80 18.73 -7.51 -0.70
N THR A 81 18.04 -6.59 -0.02
CA THR A 81 18.25 -6.29 1.41
C THR A 81 16.97 -6.11 2.23
N TYR A 82 15.82 -5.94 1.57
CA TYR A 82 14.48 -5.82 2.15
C TYR A 82 13.63 -7.05 1.78
N ASP A 83 12.80 -7.50 2.71
CA ASP A 83 11.85 -8.61 2.47
C ASP A 83 10.60 -8.15 1.69
N CYS A 84 10.39 -6.83 1.63
CA CYS A 84 9.17 -6.19 1.16
C CYS A 84 9.46 -4.77 0.68
N VAL A 85 8.90 -4.38 -0.47
CA VAL A 85 9.02 -3.02 -1.01
C VAL A 85 7.63 -2.49 -1.37
N ILE A 86 7.27 -1.37 -0.76
CA ILE A 86 6.09 -0.56 -1.10
C ILE A 86 6.51 0.43 -2.18
N THR A 87 5.82 0.48 -3.32
CA THR A 87 6.16 1.37 -4.44
C THR A 87 4.91 2.12 -4.91
N GLY A 88 4.99 3.44 -4.97
CA GLY A 88 3.84 4.28 -5.35
C GLY A 88 4.22 5.73 -5.63
N ASP A 89 3.21 6.51 -6.03
CA ASP A 89 3.36 7.96 -6.19
C ASP A 89 3.56 8.65 -4.82
N VAL A 90 4.12 9.86 -4.81
CA VAL A 90 4.50 10.56 -3.56
C VAL A 90 3.28 10.99 -2.73
N ASP A 91 2.10 11.00 -3.34
CA ASP A 91 0.81 11.25 -2.73
C ASP A 91 0.04 9.97 -2.39
N GLU A 92 0.70 8.81 -2.31
CA GLU A 92 0.08 7.52 -1.98
C GLU A 92 0.61 6.91 -0.67
N LEU A 93 -0.29 6.80 0.32
CA LEU A 93 0.00 6.27 1.65
C LEU A 93 -0.60 4.87 1.82
N VAL A 94 0.23 3.84 1.97
CA VAL A 94 -0.18 2.45 2.12
C VAL A 94 -0.17 2.03 3.59
N PHE A 95 -1.31 1.61 4.11
CA PHE A 95 -1.51 1.32 5.54
C PHE A 95 -2.43 0.12 5.78
N ALA A 96 -2.39 -0.41 7.00
CA ALA A 96 -3.31 -1.45 7.46
C ALA A 96 -4.51 -0.84 8.20
N SER A 97 -5.72 -1.36 7.96
CA SER A 97 -6.94 -0.95 8.66
C SER A 97 -6.93 -1.32 10.15
N ASP A 98 -6.21 -2.39 10.50
CA ASP A 98 -5.85 -2.75 11.87
C ASP A 98 -4.68 -1.86 12.32
N VAL A 99 -5.00 -0.60 12.67
CA VAL A 99 -4.02 0.45 12.98
C VAL A 99 -3.17 0.18 14.22
N ASP A 100 -3.61 -0.74 15.09
CA ASP A 100 -2.90 -1.10 16.32
C ASP A 100 -1.88 -2.25 16.08
N ARG A 101 -1.94 -2.90 14.91
CA ARG A 101 -1.01 -3.95 14.50
C ARG A 101 0.09 -3.37 13.59
N PRO A 102 1.39 -3.55 13.91
CA PRO A 102 2.48 -3.09 13.07
C PRO A 102 2.39 -3.59 11.62
N LEU A 103 2.62 -2.69 10.66
CA LEU A 103 2.50 -2.97 9.22
C LEU A 103 3.32 -4.20 8.78
N ASP A 104 4.49 -4.43 9.38
CA ASP A 104 5.35 -5.58 9.09
C ASP A 104 4.74 -6.93 9.50
N GLN A 105 3.90 -6.95 10.54
CA GLN A 105 3.15 -8.14 10.95
C GLN A 105 1.90 -8.36 10.09
N VAL A 106 1.31 -7.30 9.55
CA VAL A 106 0.16 -7.37 8.63
C VAL A 106 0.63 -7.89 7.27
N LEU A 107 1.66 -7.26 6.68
CA LEU A 107 2.21 -7.63 5.38
C LEU A 107 2.83 -9.03 5.37
N ALA A 108 3.39 -9.50 6.50
CA ALA A 108 3.94 -10.85 6.61
C ALA A 108 2.91 -11.98 6.38
N GLN A 109 1.61 -11.68 6.34
CA GLN A 109 0.55 -12.64 5.98
C GLN A 109 0.53 -12.97 4.47
N TRP A 110 1.17 -12.13 3.64
CA TRP A 110 1.11 -12.24 2.17
C TRP A 110 2.48 -12.45 1.52
N ARG A 111 3.54 -12.61 2.32
CA ARG A 111 4.95 -12.83 1.92
C ARG A 111 5.19 -13.89 0.84
N ASP A 112 4.33 -14.90 0.74
CA ASP A 112 4.48 -16.00 -0.22
C ASP A 112 3.89 -15.65 -1.61
N ARG A 113 3.25 -14.47 -1.74
CA ARG A 113 2.79 -13.88 -3.00
C ARG A 113 3.88 -12.98 -3.62
N PRO A 114 3.98 -12.85 -4.95
CA PRO A 114 4.90 -11.88 -5.55
C PRO A 114 4.60 -10.43 -5.14
N CYS A 115 3.32 -10.08 -5.14
CA CYS A 115 2.80 -8.74 -4.93
C CYS A 115 1.35 -8.85 -4.44
N VAL A 116 0.88 -7.83 -3.73
CA VAL A 116 -0.52 -7.65 -3.35
C VAL A 116 -1.00 -6.24 -3.65
N PHE A 117 -2.31 -6.12 -3.88
CA PHE A 117 -2.99 -4.88 -4.20
C PHE A 117 -3.57 -4.28 -2.91
N ALA A 118 -3.41 -2.97 -2.74
CA ALA A 118 -4.05 -2.21 -1.67
C ALA A 118 -5.37 -1.63 -2.18
N SER A 119 -6.42 -1.60 -1.35
CA SER A 119 -7.71 -0.99 -1.70
C SER A 119 -7.60 0.53 -1.69
N GLY A 120 -7.87 1.17 -2.83
CA GLY A 120 -7.60 2.60 -3.01
C GLY A 120 -8.79 3.52 -2.75
N PHE A 121 -8.53 4.65 -2.09
CA PHE A 121 -9.47 5.77 -1.97
C PHE A 121 -8.75 7.12 -2.13
N ASP A 122 -9.49 8.12 -2.62
CA ASP A 122 -9.06 9.53 -2.50
C ASP A 122 -9.39 10.00 -1.08
N LEU A 123 -8.41 10.57 -0.36
CA LEU A 123 -8.63 11.30 0.89
C LEU A 123 -8.99 12.75 0.53
N VAL A 124 -10.09 13.27 1.07
CA VAL A 124 -10.73 14.50 0.59
C VAL A 124 -10.86 15.52 1.73
N GLU A 125 -10.54 16.78 1.43
CA GLU A 125 -10.90 17.95 2.23
C GLU A 125 -12.40 18.26 2.05
N HIS A 126 -13.18 18.21 3.14
CA HIS A 126 -14.58 18.63 3.09
C HIS A 126 -14.67 20.17 3.24
N PRO A 127 -15.18 20.92 2.25
CA PRO A 127 -15.09 22.39 2.23
C PRO A 127 -15.75 23.06 3.43
N ASP A 128 -16.90 22.55 3.89
CA ASP A 128 -17.66 23.16 5.00
C ASP A 128 -17.39 22.55 6.39
N LEU A 129 -16.65 21.44 6.49
CA LEU A 129 -16.53 20.65 7.72
C LEU A 129 -15.09 20.44 8.20
N ASP A 130 -14.11 20.41 7.29
CA ASP A 130 -12.71 20.32 7.69
C ASP A 130 -12.15 21.73 7.96
N ALA A 131 -11.34 21.85 9.02
CA ALA A 131 -10.58 23.06 9.27
C ALA A 131 -9.47 23.27 8.22
N PRO A 132 -8.99 24.51 8.02
CA PRO A 132 -7.79 24.78 7.22
C PRO A 132 -6.62 23.90 7.69
N PHE A 133 -5.89 23.33 6.73
CA PHE A 133 -4.84 22.35 7.04
C PHE A 133 -3.67 22.97 7.83
N ASP A 134 -3.33 22.34 8.95
CA ASP A 134 -2.14 22.62 9.73
C ASP A 134 -0.99 21.72 9.26
N ASP A 135 -0.02 22.33 8.59
CA ASP A 135 1.20 21.68 8.12
C ASP A 135 2.11 21.17 9.27
N SER A 136 1.86 21.56 10.52
CA SER A 136 2.52 21.02 11.72
C SER A 136 1.96 19.65 12.13
N ALA A 137 0.66 19.39 11.93
CA ALA A 137 -0.02 18.17 12.39
C ALA A 137 -0.07 17.04 11.33
N PRO A 138 -0.28 15.77 11.71
CA PRO A 138 -0.41 14.68 10.76
C PRO A 138 -1.74 14.71 9.99
N ILE A 139 -1.71 14.41 8.69
CA ILE A 139 -2.91 14.39 7.83
C ILE A 139 -4.07 13.54 8.37
N TRP A 140 -3.76 12.40 8.99
CA TRP A 140 -4.72 11.45 9.55
C TRP A 140 -5.51 11.97 10.77
N THR A 141 -5.06 13.05 11.41
CA THR A 141 -5.79 13.69 12.51
C THR A 141 -6.70 14.82 12.01
N GLN A 142 -6.55 15.23 10.75
CA GLN A 142 -7.17 16.42 10.16
C GLN A 142 -8.24 16.10 9.13
N ARG A 143 -8.07 15.05 8.32
CA ARG A 143 -9.03 14.67 7.26
C ARG A 143 -9.84 13.45 7.65
N ARG A 144 -11.15 13.55 7.48
CA ARG A 144 -12.14 12.56 7.98
C ARG A 144 -12.96 11.89 6.90
N TYR A 145 -12.77 12.26 5.63
CA TYR A 145 -13.62 11.81 4.53
C TYR A 145 -12.80 11.18 3.41
N GLY A 146 -13.32 10.09 2.87
CA GLY A 146 -12.70 9.36 1.77
C GLY A 146 -13.71 9.00 0.69
N LEU A 147 -13.21 8.83 -0.53
CA LEU A 147 -13.97 8.35 -1.68
C LEU A 147 -13.30 7.09 -2.21
N TRP A 148 -13.88 5.91 -1.96
CA TRP A 148 -13.36 4.67 -2.52
C TRP A 148 -13.35 4.74 -4.05
N ALA A 149 -12.24 4.30 -4.63
CA ALA A 149 -11.89 4.63 -6.00
C ALA A 149 -11.08 3.50 -6.64
N SER A 150 -11.71 2.72 -7.51
CA SER A 150 -11.08 1.50 -8.07
C SER A 150 -9.81 1.80 -8.88
N GLY A 151 -9.71 3.02 -9.42
CA GLY A 151 -8.51 3.52 -10.08
C GLY A 151 -7.27 3.57 -9.17
N TYR A 152 -7.44 3.69 -7.84
CA TYR A 152 -6.35 3.69 -6.87
C TYR A 152 -6.12 2.34 -6.19
N THR A 153 -6.91 1.31 -6.53
CA THR A 153 -6.61 -0.08 -6.13
C THR A 153 -5.43 -0.60 -6.94
N LYS A 154 -4.22 -0.26 -6.48
CA LYS A 154 -2.95 -0.51 -7.18
C LYS A 154 -2.18 -1.71 -6.59
N PRO A 155 -1.37 -2.41 -7.40
CA PRO A 155 -0.37 -3.36 -6.91
C PRO A 155 0.76 -2.59 -6.21
N ALA A 156 0.56 -2.21 -4.95
CA ALA A 156 1.43 -1.26 -4.25
C ALA A 156 2.54 -1.93 -3.43
N VAL A 157 2.42 -3.24 -3.12
CA VAL A 157 3.34 -3.94 -2.22
C VAL A 157 3.90 -5.19 -2.90
N SER A 158 5.22 -5.31 -2.94
CA SER A 158 5.96 -6.44 -3.52
C SER A 158 6.79 -7.17 -2.46
N PHE A 159 6.96 -8.49 -2.60
CA PHE A 159 7.78 -9.35 -1.73
C PHE A 159 8.95 -10.02 -2.49
N ARG A 160 9.08 -9.70 -3.77
CA ARG A 160 10.19 -10.00 -4.68
C ARG A 160 10.08 -9.05 -5.87
N PRO A 161 11.11 -8.92 -6.73
CA PRO A 161 11.04 -8.03 -7.89
C PRO A 161 9.83 -8.33 -8.78
N VAL A 162 8.98 -7.34 -8.98
CA VAL A 162 7.88 -7.34 -9.96
C VAL A 162 8.06 -6.21 -10.96
N PHE A 163 7.39 -6.33 -12.12
CA PHE A 163 7.39 -5.29 -13.14
C PHE A 163 6.05 -4.55 -13.13
N TYR A 164 6.06 -3.35 -12.56
CA TYR A 164 4.96 -2.41 -12.66
C TYR A 164 4.92 -1.76 -14.06
N ARG A 165 3.73 -1.64 -14.63
CA ARG A 165 3.51 -0.88 -15.86
C ARG A 165 3.51 0.63 -15.58
N PRO A 166 3.70 1.47 -16.61
CA PRO A 166 3.51 2.92 -16.51
C PRO A 166 2.21 3.30 -15.79
N GLY A 167 2.31 4.30 -14.91
CA GLY A 167 1.30 4.71 -13.93
C GLY A 167 1.16 3.81 -12.70
N GLY A 168 1.88 2.69 -12.58
CA GLY A 168 1.86 1.82 -11.39
C GLY A 168 0.57 1.02 -11.16
N HIS A 169 -0.49 1.27 -11.93
CA HIS A 169 -1.81 0.64 -11.73
C HIS A 169 -1.89 -0.84 -12.11
N ARG A 170 -0.84 -1.41 -12.71
CA ARG A 170 -0.82 -2.77 -13.24
C ARG A 170 0.55 -3.41 -13.05
N ALA A 171 0.58 -4.70 -12.74
CA ALA A 171 1.81 -5.49 -12.65
C ALA A 171 1.80 -6.66 -13.65
N LEU A 172 2.97 -7.02 -14.19
CA LEU A 172 3.15 -8.22 -15.02
C LEU A 172 3.38 -9.46 -14.14
N ASP A 173 2.94 -10.61 -14.63
CA ASP A 173 3.27 -11.95 -14.10
C ASP A 173 2.97 -12.18 -12.60
N VAL A 174 1.94 -11.49 -12.10
CA VAL A 174 1.37 -11.65 -10.75
C VAL A 174 -0.10 -12.08 -10.78
N GLU A 175 -0.57 -12.66 -9.68
CA GLU A 175 -2.00 -12.87 -9.43
C GLU A 175 -2.68 -11.56 -9.04
N TYR A 176 -3.96 -11.38 -9.40
CA TYR A 176 -4.77 -10.31 -8.81
C TYR A 176 -5.14 -10.73 -7.39
N TYR A 177 -4.69 -9.98 -6.39
CA TYR A 177 -5.03 -10.24 -5.00
C TYR A 177 -5.11 -8.91 -4.23
N VAL A 178 -6.34 -8.44 -3.98
CA VAL A 178 -6.60 -7.33 -3.06
C VAL A 178 -6.40 -7.86 -1.64
N ALA A 179 -5.40 -7.32 -0.94
CA ALA A 179 -5.06 -7.75 0.41
C ALA A 179 -6.13 -7.27 1.41
N PRO A 180 -6.79 -8.17 2.16
CA PRO A 180 -7.81 -7.79 3.12
C PRO A 180 -7.26 -6.85 4.20
N GLY A 181 -7.89 -5.68 4.37
CA GLY A 181 -7.46 -4.67 5.33
C GLY A 181 -6.17 -3.92 4.97
N LEU A 182 -5.67 -4.05 3.73
CA LEU A 182 -4.59 -3.21 3.20
C LEU A 182 -5.18 -2.11 2.31
N HIS A 183 -4.88 -0.85 2.64
CA HIS A 183 -5.45 0.33 1.99
C HIS A 183 -4.38 1.26 1.43
N LEU A 184 -4.78 2.05 0.44
CA LEU A 184 -3.99 3.12 -0.16
C LEU A 184 -4.84 4.40 -0.14
N ALA A 185 -4.39 5.41 0.62
CA ALA A 185 -4.97 6.75 0.58
C ALA A 185 -4.19 7.60 -0.42
N HIS A 186 -4.88 8.13 -1.43
CA HIS A 186 -4.34 9.05 -2.41
C HIS A 186 -4.69 10.50 -1.99
N LEU A 187 -3.68 11.36 -1.88
CA LEU A 187 -3.79 12.65 -1.20
C LEU A 187 -4.17 13.84 -2.11
N HIS A 188 -4.42 13.62 -3.39
CA HIS A 188 -4.59 14.68 -4.39
C HIS A 188 -5.70 15.70 -4.06
N TYR A 189 -6.74 15.28 -3.33
CA TYR A 189 -7.85 16.14 -2.90
C TYR A 189 -7.84 16.47 -1.41
N ALA A 190 -6.75 16.16 -0.69
CA ALA A 190 -6.68 16.32 0.76
C ALA A 190 -6.33 17.75 1.22
N ASP A 191 -5.88 18.63 0.32
CA ASP A 191 -5.71 20.07 0.56
C ASP A 191 -5.86 20.82 -0.78
N SER A 192 -6.90 21.63 -0.90
CA SER A 192 -7.25 22.42 -2.08
C SER A 192 -6.16 23.42 -2.50
N ARG A 193 -5.37 23.94 -1.55
CA ARG A 193 -4.21 24.82 -1.81
C ARG A 193 -3.13 24.04 -2.55
N GLN A 194 -2.88 22.80 -2.12
CA GLN A 194 -1.83 21.92 -2.64
C GLN A 194 -2.23 21.32 -3.99
N LEU A 195 -3.51 21.00 -4.17
CA LEU A 195 -4.09 20.68 -5.48
C LEU A 195 -3.87 21.81 -6.48
N THR A 196 -4.14 23.06 -6.07
CA THR A 196 -3.94 24.24 -6.91
C THR A 196 -2.47 24.46 -7.26
N ALA A 197 -1.57 24.36 -6.27
CA ALA A 197 -0.13 24.50 -6.48
C ALA A 197 0.42 23.41 -7.43
N ARG A 198 0.02 22.15 -7.24
CA ARG A 198 0.37 21.04 -8.13
C ARG A 198 -0.15 21.25 -9.54
N ARG A 199 -1.42 21.65 -9.71
CA ARG A 199 -2.00 21.97 -11.04
C ARG A 199 -1.16 23.03 -11.77
N ALA A 200 -0.70 24.08 -11.09
CA ALA A 200 0.18 25.10 -11.68
C ALA A 200 1.51 24.52 -12.18
N ILE A 201 2.17 23.64 -11.40
CA ILE A 201 3.39 22.93 -11.80
C ILE A 201 3.12 22.02 -13.02
N GLN A 202 1.97 21.33 -13.05
CA GLN A 202 1.58 20.48 -14.18
C GLN A 202 1.38 21.29 -15.46
N THR A 203 0.72 22.45 -15.39
CA THR A 203 0.57 23.39 -16.52
C THR A 203 1.91 23.93 -16.99
N GLU A 204 2.80 24.33 -16.07
CA GLU A 204 4.15 24.81 -16.38
C GLU A 204 4.95 23.73 -17.13
N VAL A 205 4.98 22.50 -16.62
CA VAL A 205 5.68 21.37 -17.24
C VAL A 205 5.10 21.03 -18.62
N ALA A 206 3.77 21.03 -18.76
CA ALA A 206 3.10 20.76 -20.04
C ALA A 206 3.41 21.82 -21.11
N ALA A 207 3.47 23.10 -20.72
CA ALA A 207 3.78 24.20 -21.64
C ALA A 207 5.21 24.12 -22.21
N HIS A 208 6.17 23.63 -21.43
CA HIS A 208 7.57 23.48 -21.87
C HIS A 208 7.81 22.21 -22.72
N TRP A 209 6.90 21.21 -22.70
CA TRP A 209 7.10 19.91 -23.36
C TRP A 209 5.85 19.39 -24.13
N PRO A 210 5.25 20.19 -25.04
CA PRO A 210 3.94 19.88 -25.63
C PRO A 210 3.89 18.59 -26.46
N ASP A 211 4.90 18.34 -27.31
CA ASP A 211 4.86 17.27 -28.32
C ASP A 211 5.45 15.92 -27.88
N ARG A 212 6.27 15.89 -26.83
CA ARG A 212 7.13 14.72 -26.52
C ARG A 212 6.69 13.89 -25.33
N ALA A 213 5.80 14.44 -24.52
CA ALA A 213 5.28 13.73 -23.37
C ALA A 213 4.06 12.88 -23.74
N ARG A 214 4.28 11.56 -23.73
CA ARG A 214 3.27 10.59 -23.26
C ARG A 214 3.05 10.76 -21.75
N PHE A 215 2.74 11.98 -21.32
CA PHE A 215 1.94 12.18 -20.12
C PHE A 215 0.70 11.31 -20.30
N THR A 216 0.47 10.35 -19.39
CA THR A 216 -0.76 9.56 -19.45
C THR A 216 -1.95 10.51 -19.37
N ASN A 217 -3.09 10.11 -19.94
CA ASN A 217 -4.30 10.95 -20.02
C ASN A 217 -4.66 11.66 -18.70
N HIS A 218 -4.35 11.07 -17.54
CA HIS A 218 -4.47 11.67 -16.21
C HIS A 218 -3.84 13.06 -16.04
N TRP A 219 -2.69 13.32 -16.68
CA TRP A 219 -1.99 14.61 -16.65
C TRP A 219 -2.51 15.59 -17.72
N LYS A 220 -3.10 15.09 -18.81
CA LYS A 220 -3.59 15.93 -19.92
C LYS A 220 -5.06 16.34 -19.77
N GLU A 221 -5.88 15.46 -19.22
CA GLU A 221 -7.33 15.66 -19.21
C GLU A 221 -7.80 16.50 -18.02
N GLY A 222 -6.97 16.66 -16.97
CA GLY A 222 -7.25 17.54 -15.83
C GLY A 222 -8.61 17.30 -15.14
N VAL A 223 -9.21 16.13 -15.36
CA VAL A 223 -10.65 15.93 -15.16
C VAL A 223 -10.99 16.20 -13.72
N GLU A 224 -11.85 17.21 -13.51
CA GLU A 224 -12.56 17.36 -12.25
C GLU A 224 -13.51 16.18 -12.14
N ARG A 225 -12.99 15.15 -11.48
CA ARG A 225 -13.78 14.03 -11.02
C ARG A 225 -14.73 14.58 -9.97
N ASP A 226 -15.93 14.04 -9.96
CA ASP A 226 -16.86 14.31 -8.88
C ASP A 226 -16.22 13.82 -7.57
N VAL A 227 -15.80 14.78 -6.76
CA VAL A 227 -15.29 14.59 -5.40
C VAL A 227 -16.26 15.16 -4.37
N SER A 228 -17.50 15.42 -4.78
CA SER A 228 -18.56 15.91 -3.91
C SER A 228 -18.86 14.87 -2.86
N LEU A 229 -18.42 15.14 -1.64
CA LEU A 229 -19.07 14.61 -0.46
C LEU A 229 -20.47 15.25 -0.42
N GLY A 230 -21.52 14.43 -0.26
CA GLY A 230 -22.90 14.95 -0.24
C GLY A 230 -23.07 16.04 0.84
N PRO A 231 -24.01 16.98 0.67
CA PRO A 231 -24.02 18.26 1.40
C PRO A 231 -24.23 18.16 2.93
N GLU A 232 -24.44 16.95 3.48
CA GLU A 232 -24.69 16.73 4.91
C GLU A 232 -23.88 15.54 5.43
N GLU A 233 -23.20 15.72 6.57
CA GLU A 233 -22.35 14.72 7.22
C GLU A 233 -23.11 13.40 7.53
N ALA A 234 -24.42 13.49 7.75
CA ALA A 234 -25.31 12.38 8.05
C ALA A 234 -25.64 11.50 6.83
N ALA A 235 -25.42 11.99 5.60
CA ALA A 235 -25.62 11.24 4.36
C ALA A 235 -24.39 10.43 3.93
N ILE A 236 -23.26 10.58 4.63
CA ILE A 236 -22.00 9.90 4.33
C ILE A 236 -21.97 8.54 5.04
N SER A 237 -21.91 7.45 4.27
CA SER A 237 -21.87 6.07 4.77
C SER A 237 -20.74 5.79 5.76
N SER A 238 -20.92 4.76 6.59
CA SER A 238 -19.81 4.23 7.39
C SER A 238 -18.70 3.65 6.51
N TYR A 239 -17.49 3.56 7.08
CA TYR A 239 -16.36 2.89 6.43
C TYR A 239 -16.70 1.43 6.07
N GLU A 240 -17.36 0.69 6.97
CA GLU A 240 -17.72 -0.71 6.79
C GLU A 240 -18.70 -0.92 5.63
N GLU A 241 -19.82 -0.18 5.61
CA GLU A 241 -20.84 -0.30 4.55
C GLU A 241 -20.27 0.06 3.18
N SER A 242 -19.53 1.17 3.11
CA SER A 242 -18.94 1.68 1.88
C SER A 242 -17.80 0.77 1.38
N PHE A 243 -17.00 0.20 2.29
CA PHE A 243 -15.94 -0.74 1.93
C PHE A 243 -16.48 -2.08 1.42
N ILE A 244 -17.60 -2.59 1.94
CA ILE A 244 -18.24 -3.82 1.41
C ILE A 244 -18.66 -3.59 -0.05
N ALA A 245 -19.39 -2.50 -0.32
CA ALA A 245 -19.81 -2.14 -1.67
C ALA A 245 -18.61 -1.91 -2.62
N PHE A 246 -17.52 -1.32 -2.11
CA PHE A 246 -16.30 -1.12 -2.87
C PHE A 246 -15.55 -2.43 -3.16
N HIS A 247 -15.45 -3.33 -2.18
CA HIS A 247 -14.77 -4.60 -2.32
C HIS A 247 -15.40 -5.42 -3.45
N ASP A 248 -16.74 -5.51 -3.50
CA ASP A 248 -17.45 -6.20 -4.58
C ASP A 248 -17.22 -5.57 -5.96
N LEU A 249 -17.01 -4.26 -6.04
CA LEU A 249 -16.68 -3.56 -7.28
C LEU A 249 -15.29 -3.91 -7.83
N VAL A 250 -14.32 -4.24 -6.96
CA VAL A 250 -12.93 -4.49 -7.35
C VAL A 250 -12.52 -5.96 -7.37
N ARG A 251 -13.22 -6.85 -6.63
CA ARG A 251 -12.80 -8.24 -6.34
C ARG A 251 -12.36 -9.05 -7.56
N ASP A 252 -13.06 -8.90 -8.69
CA ASP A 252 -12.87 -9.75 -9.88
C ASP A 252 -11.70 -9.26 -10.78
N GLY A 253 -11.17 -8.06 -10.51
CA GLY A 253 -9.98 -7.52 -11.17
C GLY A 253 -10.13 -7.30 -12.68
N PHE A 254 -8.99 -7.04 -13.34
CA PHE A 254 -8.89 -7.05 -14.79
C PHE A 254 -7.52 -7.60 -15.21
N ARG A 255 -7.52 -8.59 -16.12
CA ARG A 255 -6.30 -9.16 -16.73
C ARG A 255 -6.29 -8.90 -18.23
N GLY A 256 -5.31 -8.15 -18.72
CA GLY A 256 -5.10 -7.93 -20.16
C GLY A 256 -3.82 -8.62 -20.64
N ARG A 257 -3.90 -9.43 -21.71
CA ARG A 257 -2.71 -10.06 -22.33
C ARG A 257 -1.66 -8.98 -22.64
N GLY A 258 -0.43 -9.15 -22.14
CA GLY A 258 0.66 -8.18 -22.31
C GLY A 258 0.47 -6.80 -21.64
N ARG A 259 -0.67 -6.54 -21.00
CA ARG A 259 -0.97 -5.29 -20.27
C ARG A 259 -0.84 -5.45 -18.75
N GLY A 260 -0.67 -6.69 -18.27
CA GLY A 260 -0.63 -7.00 -16.85
C GLY A 260 -2.00 -6.99 -16.18
N VAL A 261 -1.94 -7.20 -14.87
CA VAL A 261 -3.06 -7.38 -13.97
C VAL A 261 -3.26 -6.10 -13.17
N GLY A 262 -4.50 -5.61 -13.09
CA GLY A 262 -4.89 -4.37 -12.41
C GLY A 262 -6.30 -4.46 -11.84
N ALA A 263 -6.70 -3.52 -10.98
CA ALA A 263 -8.11 -3.36 -10.65
C ALA A 263 -8.92 -2.88 -11.87
N PRO A 264 -10.25 -3.15 -11.92
CA PRO A 264 -11.12 -2.52 -12.91
C PRO A 264 -11.09 -1.00 -12.72
N ARG A 265 -11.16 -0.22 -13.79
CA ARG A 265 -11.30 1.24 -13.71
C ARG A 265 -12.76 1.62 -13.92
N THR A 266 -13.42 2.04 -12.84
CA THR A 266 -14.81 2.49 -12.83
C THR A 266 -14.85 3.99 -12.55
N GLN A 267 -15.94 4.65 -12.95
CA GLN A 267 -16.20 6.04 -12.55
C GLN A 267 -16.83 6.13 -11.15
N THR A 268 -17.46 5.04 -10.68
CA THR A 268 -18.09 4.93 -9.36
C THR A 268 -17.15 5.36 -8.24
N ARG A 269 -17.59 6.34 -7.45
CA ARG A 269 -16.98 6.77 -6.18
C ARG A 269 -17.95 6.45 -5.06
N LEU A 270 -17.45 5.85 -3.97
CA LEU A 270 -18.28 5.53 -2.81
C LEU A 270 -17.75 6.34 -1.61
N PRO A 271 -18.50 7.36 -1.14
CA PRO A 271 -18.07 8.17 -0.02
C PRO A 271 -18.12 7.37 1.29
N PHE A 272 -17.23 7.72 2.21
CA PHE A 272 -17.24 7.19 3.57
C PHE A 272 -16.59 8.15 4.56
N ARG A 273 -17.00 8.03 5.82
CA ARG A 273 -16.30 8.66 6.95
C ARG A 273 -15.19 7.73 7.45
N LEU A 274 -13.96 8.24 7.57
CA LEU A 274 -12.84 7.49 8.12
C LEU A 274 -13.11 7.14 9.60
N PRO A 275 -12.80 5.91 10.05
CA PRO A 275 -12.87 5.55 11.46
C PRO A 275 -11.96 6.47 12.29
N ALA A 276 -12.45 6.95 13.44
CA ALA A 276 -11.65 7.81 14.33
C ALA A 276 -10.33 7.15 14.81
N THR A 277 -10.23 5.82 14.72
CA THR A 277 -9.00 5.07 14.98
C THR A 277 -7.89 5.39 13.98
N PHE A 278 -8.20 5.78 12.75
CA PHE A 278 -7.21 6.08 11.69
C PHE A 278 -6.30 7.26 12.04
N ALA A 279 -6.71 8.14 12.97
CA ALA A 279 -5.83 9.15 13.56
C ALA A 279 -4.53 8.56 14.16
N ARG A 280 -4.53 7.27 14.55
CA ARG A 280 -3.34 6.56 15.05
C ARG A 280 -2.37 6.10 13.97
N ILE A 281 -2.70 6.15 12.68
CA ILE A 281 -1.80 5.76 11.57
C ILE A 281 -0.51 6.61 11.58
N ALA A 282 -0.61 7.87 12.02
CA ALA A 282 0.52 8.79 12.17
C ALA A 282 1.40 8.50 13.41
N THR A 283 0.97 7.63 14.32
CA THR A 283 1.74 7.25 15.50
C THR A 283 2.32 5.86 15.30
N ALA A 284 3.62 5.69 15.54
CA ALA A 284 4.24 4.38 15.47
C ALA A 284 3.55 3.42 16.46
N PRO A 285 2.96 2.29 16.01
CA PRO A 285 2.39 1.32 16.93
C PRO A 285 3.51 0.81 17.83
N ALA A 286 3.26 0.76 19.14
CA ALA A 286 4.29 0.55 20.15
C ALA A 286 5.03 -0.78 19.91
N ARG A 287 6.22 -0.73 19.29
CA ARG A 287 7.04 -1.92 19.06
C ARG A 287 7.37 -2.54 20.42
N PRO A 288 6.95 -3.79 20.71
CA PRO A 288 7.24 -4.41 22.00
C PRO A 288 8.76 -4.49 22.17
N SER A 289 9.28 -3.93 23.27
CA SER A 289 10.72 -3.84 23.48
C SER A 289 11.41 -5.21 23.34
N PRO A 290 12.68 -5.28 22.90
CA PRO A 290 13.41 -6.56 22.80
C PRO A 290 13.42 -7.35 24.11
N LYS A 291 13.35 -6.64 25.26
CA LYS A 291 13.24 -7.24 26.61
C LYS A 291 11.89 -7.94 26.85
N ALA A 292 10.78 -7.46 26.26
CA ALA A 292 9.47 -8.11 26.33
C ALA A 292 9.42 -9.39 25.46
N ALA A 293 9.93 -9.32 24.23
CA ALA A 293 10.02 -10.49 23.34
C ALA A 293 10.93 -11.60 23.92
N SER A 294 12.00 -11.22 24.60
CA SER A 294 12.85 -12.13 25.39
C SER A 294 12.06 -12.81 26.51
N LYS A 295 11.36 -12.04 27.37
CA LYS A 295 10.55 -12.61 28.46
C LYS A 295 9.48 -13.58 27.96
N ALA A 296 8.79 -13.28 26.85
CA ALA A 296 7.79 -14.17 26.26
C ALA A 296 8.41 -15.52 25.79
N LYS A 297 9.57 -15.48 25.12
CA LYS A 297 10.30 -16.70 24.72
C LYS A 297 10.85 -17.49 25.91
N THR A 298 11.23 -16.83 27.00
CA THR A 298 11.69 -17.50 28.22
C THR A 298 10.54 -18.15 28.98
N ALA A 299 9.39 -17.48 29.12
CA ALA A 299 8.19 -18.03 29.75
C ALA A 299 7.66 -19.28 28.99
N ALA A 300 7.68 -19.23 27.65
CA ALA A 300 7.31 -20.38 26.81
C ALA A 300 8.26 -21.57 26.94
N LYS A 301 9.55 -21.34 27.29
CA LYS A 301 10.52 -22.42 27.57
C LYS A 301 10.50 -22.93 29.02
N SER A 302 10.08 -22.12 29.99
CA SER A 302 9.95 -22.56 31.40
C SER A 302 8.68 -23.39 31.66
N GLY A 303 7.65 -23.25 30.83
CA GLY A 303 6.38 -23.97 31.01
C GLY A 303 6.40 -25.49 30.70
N THR A 304 7.47 -26.03 30.11
CA THR A 304 7.48 -27.39 29.55
C THR A 304 8.33 -28.42 30.33
N ARG A 305 8.73 -28.16 31.58
CA ARG A 305 9.56 -29.09 32.40
C ARG A 305 8.99 -29.42 33.78
N THR A 306 7.74 -29.88 33.85
CA THR A 306 7.21 -30.61 35.03
C THR A 306 6.07 -31.57 34.65
N ALA A 307 6.40 -32.76 34.13
CA ALA A 307 5.50 -33.92 34.11
C ALA A 307 6.29 -35.22 33.83
N THR A 308 6.87 -35.83 34.87
CA THR A 308 7.50 -37.16 34.75
C THR A 308 6.81 -38.16 35.67
N SER A 309 6.49 -39.34 35.11
CA SER A 309 6.29 -40.61 35.83
C SER A 309 5.19 -40.73 36.89
N LYS A 310 4.09 -41.41 36.52
CA LYS A 310 3.53 -42.49 37.35
C LYS A 310 3.26 -43.73 36.50
N LYS A 311 3.81 -44.88 36.91
CA LYS A 311 3.49 -46.22 36.39
C LYS A 311 2.13 -46.68 36.93
N SER A 312 1.39 -47.45 36.13
CA SER A 312 0.65 -48.61 36.65
C SER A 312 0.59 -49.75 35.63
N THR A 313 0.85 -50.96 36.11
CA THR A 313 0.34 -52.22 35.53
C THR A 313 -1.20 -52.17 35.61
N THR A 314 -2.03 -52.76 34.75
CA THR A 314 -2.09 -54.13 34.19
C THR A 314 -3.18 -54.07 33.06
N ALA A 315 -3.49 -55.04 32.18
CA ALA A 315 -3.20 -56.47 32.09
C ALA A 315 -3.21 -56.99 30.62
N ARG A 316 -3.34 -58.31 30.45
CA ARG A 316 -3.24 -59.07 29.18
C ARG A 316 -4.61 -59.65 28.77
N LYS A 317 -5.08 -59.43 27.53
CA LYS A 317 -6.08 -60.32 26.89
C LYS A 317 -5.93 -60.40 25.36
N LYS A 318 -6.21 -61.61 24.86
CA LYS A 318 -5.90 -62.19 23.54
C LYS A 318 -6.42 -61.42 22.30
N ALA A 319 -5.71 -61.59 21.19
CA ALA A 319 -6.24 -61.45 19.83
C ALA A 319 -7.24 -62.59 19.47
N PRO A 320 -7.91 -62.55 18.31
CA PRO A 320 -7.28 -63.17 17.13
C PRO A 320 -7.35 -62.32 15.85
N ALA A 321 -6.48 -62.66 14.89
CA ALA A 321 -6.41 -62.05 13.57
C ALA A 321 -7.53 -62.52 12.62
N LYS A 322 -7.80 -61.76 11.55
CA LYS A 322 -8.20 -62.35 10.26
C LYS A 322 -7.95 -61.44 9.03
N THR A 323 -7.23 -62.02 8.07
CA THR A 323 -7.30 -61.84 6.61
C THR A 323 -7.20 -60.47 5.94
N ALA A 324 -6.25 -60.39 5.01
CA ALA A 324 -6.17 -59.36 3.97
C ALA A 324 -7.21 -59.57 2.86
N SER A 325 -7.49 -58.52 2.09
CA SER A 325 -7.67 -58.68 0.64
C SER A 325 -7.18 -57.46 -0.12
N ARG A 326 -6.41 -57.72 -1.17
CA ARG A 326 -5.87 -56.78 -2.14
C ARG A 326 -6.86 -56.77 -3.32
N LYS A 327 -7.26 -55.60 -3.84
CA LYS A 327 -7.84 -55.54 -5.19
C LYS A 327 -7.45 -54.26 -5.93
N THR A 328 -6.59 -54.46 -6.91
CA THR A 328 -6.33 -53.58 -8.05
C THR A 328 -7.41 -53.78 -9.11
N THR A 329 -7.87 -52.71 -9.75
CA THR A 329 -8.34 -52.73 -11.15
C THR A 329 -8.17 -51.35 -11.77
N SER A 330 -7.48 -51.32 -12.90
CA SER A 330 -7.49 -50.25 -13.91
C SER A 330 -8.79 -50.26 -14.73
N ALA A 331 -9.15 -49.16 -15.39
CA ALA A 331 -9.09 -49.04 -16.88
C ALA A 331 -9.93 -47.88 -17.48
N THR A 332 -9.31 -47.16 -18.42
CA THR A 332 -9.83 -46.58 -19.69
C THR A 332 -11.15 -45.79 -19.79
N ALA A 333 -10.98 -44.54 -20.23
CA ALA A 333 -11.52 -43.94 -21.47
C ALA A 333 -13.04 -43.84 -21.74
N SER A 334 -13.53 -42.61 -21.78
CA SER A 334 -14.07 -41.96 -22.99
C SER A 334 -13.78 -40.46 -22.94
#